data_AF-A0A538QR42-F1
#
_entry.id   AF-A0A538QR42-F1
#
_cell.length_a   1.000
_cell.length_b   1.000
_cell.length_c   1.000
_cell.angle_alpha   90.00
_cell.angle_beta   90.00
_cell.angle_gamma   90.00
#
_symmetry.space_group_name_H-M   'P 1'
#
loop_
_entity.id
_entity.type
_entity.pdbx_description
1 polymer ?
#
loop_
_entity_poly.entity_id
_entity_poly.type
_entity_poly.pdbx_seq_one_letter_code
_entity_poly.pdbx_strand_id
1 'polypeptide(L)'
;MKIAALSLALVACGASQPASPPLANHAAGAVADAGVDAPTGASATLAKLEQLADAMCRCQDRNCADQVMDEMTRWAEELASAGEAEPMVTSAQSAQAKAAASRISQCMSGAYRRRPGSIAPP
;
A
#
# COMPACT_ATOMS: atom_id res chain seq x y z
N MET A 1 13.51 -27.28 49.96
CA MET A 1 12.71 -28.48 49.62
C MET A 1 11.30 -28.05 49.23
N LYS A 2 10.94 -28.12 47.94
CA LYS A 2 9.62 -28.51 47.41
C LYS A 2 9.63 -28.37 45.89
N ILE A 3 9.45 -29.50 45.24
CA ILE A 3 9.44 -29.73 43.80
C ILE A 3 8.02 -29.46 43.30
N ALA A 4 7.88 -28.78 42.17
CA ALA A 4 6.78 -29.03 41.24
C ALA A 4 7.30 -28.75 39.83
N ALA A 5 7.80 -29.82 39.21
CA ALA A 5 7.99 -29.91 37.78
C ALA A 5 6.62 -29.89 37.10
N LEU A 6 6.48 -29.12 36.03
CA LEU A 6 5.43 -29.31 35.03
C LEU A 6 6.01 -28.91 33.67
N SER A 7 6.83 -29.82 33.15
CA SER A 7 7.08 -29.91 31.72
C SER A 7 5.88 -30.63 31.09
N LEU A 8 5.19 -29.96 30.18
CA LEU A 8 4.44 -30.61 29.11
C LEU A 8 4.88 -29.98 27.80
N ALA A 9 5.44 -30.84 26.98
CA ALA A 9 6.01 -30.56 25.69
C ALA A 9 4.94 -30.64 24.58
N LEU A 10 5.33 -30.13 23.41
CA LEU A 10 4.79 -30.40 22.07
C LEU A 10 3.40 -29.85 21.74
N VAL A 11 3.36 -28.90 20.79
CA VAL A 11 2.97 -29.22 19.41
C VAL A 11 3.72 -28.28 18.46
N ALA A 12 4.67 -28.84 17.71
CA ALA A 12 5.06 -28.29 16.42
C ALA A 12 3.98 -28.68 15.41
N CYS A 13 3.31 -27.69 14.81
CA CYS A 13 2.51 -27.88 13.60
C CYS A 13 3.04 -26.90 12.55
N GLY A 14 4.05 -27.35 11.80
CA GLY A 14 4.34 -26.82 10.48
C GLY A 14 3.58 -27.66 9.46
N ALA A 15 2.47 -27.12 8.93
CA ALA A 15 1.86 -27.50 7.65
C ALA A 15 0.74 -26.51 7.31
N SER A 16 0.99 -25.68 6.30
CA SER A 16 0.06 -25.35 5.21
C SER A 16 -1.30 -24.68 5.49
N GLN A 17 -1.34 -23.41 5.06
CA GLN A 17 -2.47 -22.61 4.53
C GLN A 17 -3.20 -21.62 5.48
N PRO A 18 -3.18 -20.31 5.15
CA PRO A 18 -4.04 -19.31 5.78
C PRO A 18 -5.47 -19.45 5.24
N ALA A 19 -6.38 -19.87 6.09
CA ALA A 19 -7.80 -19.76 5.81
C ALA A 19 -8.18 -18.26 5.83
N SER A 20 -8.40 -17.70 4.65
CA SER A 20 -9.09 -16.43 4.48
C SER A 20 -10.47 -16.52 5.17
N PRO A 21 -10.82 -15.60 6.07
CA PRO A 21 -12.20 -15.51 6.53
C PRO A 21 -13.10 -15.06 5.37
N PRO A 22 -14.22 -15.75 5.07
CA PRO A 22 -15.23 -15.21 4.18
C PRO A 22 -15.96 -14.08 4.91
N LEU A 23 -15.45 -12.86 4.83
CA LEU A 23 -16.19 -11.67 5.24
C LEU A 23 -17.17 -11.27 4.14
N ALA A 24 -18.24 -12.06 4.04
CA ALA A 24 -19.50 -11.68 3.43
C ALA A 24 -20.58 -11.84 4.50
N ASN A 25 -20.84 -10.76 5.24
CA ASN A 25 -22.18 -10.39 5.71
C ASN A 25 -22.19 -8.93 6.17
N HIS A 26 -23.12 -8.19 5.58
CA HIS A 26 -23.39 -6.77 5.80
C HIS A 26 -24.16 -6.51 7.11
N ALA A 27 -24.02 -5.26 7.56
CA ALA A 27 -25.02 -4.41 8.23
C ALA A 27 -25.29 -4.62 9.74
N ALA A 28 -24.81 -3.67 10.56
CA ALA A 28 -25.63 -2.57 11.10
C ALA A 28 -24.83 -1.77 12.14
N GLY A 29 -24.82 -0.43 12.00
CA GLY A 29 -24.64 0.47 13.13
C GLY A 29 -23.20 0.86 13.50
N ALA A 30 -22.58 1.68 12.65
CA ALA A 30 -21.82 2.82 13.15
C ALA A 30 -22.02 3.95 12.16
N VAL A 31 -22.83 4.92 12.57
CA VAL A 31 -22.83 6.26 12.01
C VAL A 31 -21.44 6.85 12.25
N ALA A 32 -20.51 6.56 11.33
CA ALA A 32 -19.35 7.40 11.14
C ALA A 32 -19.86 8.61 10.38
N ASP A 33 -19.96 9.71 11.11
CA ASP A 33 -20.13 11.08 10.66
C ASP A 33 -19.55 11.26 9.24
N ALA A 34 -20.43 11.17 8.24
CA ALA A 34 -20.12 11.64 6.90
C ALA A 34 -20.32 13.16 6.95
N GLY A 35 -19.35 13.83 7.60
CA GLY A 35 -19.11 15.24 7.42
C GLY A 35 -19.02 15.52 5.92
N VAL A 36 -20.11 16.09 5.41
CA VAL A 36 -20.22 16.62 4.07
C VAL A 36 -19.20 17.75 3.91
N ASP A 37 -18.37 17.55 2.89
CA ASP A 37 -17.72 18.55 2.06
C ASP A 37 -16.84 19.61 2.72
N ALA A 38 -15.57 19.26 2.84
CA ALA A 38 -14.57 20.01 2.09
C ALA A 38 -13.65 19.01 1.36
N PRO A 39 -13.27 19.23 0.09
CA PRO A 39 -12.11 18.56 -0.51
C PRO A 39 -10.84 19.13 0.13
N THR A 40 -10.64 18.88 1.42
CA THR A 40 -9.53 19.38 2.22
C THR A 40 -8.34 18.44 2.03
N GLY A 41 -7.46 18.73 1.06
CA GLY A 41 -6.07 18.25 0.91
C GLY A 41 -5.83 16.72 0.85
N ALA A 42 -6.30 15.96 1.83
CA ALA A 42 -6.15 14.52 1.97
C ALA A 42 -6.82 13.71 0.85
N SER A 43 -8.00 14.12 0.35
CA SER A 43 -8.67 13.42 -0.76
C SER A 43 -7.92 13.59 -2.09
N ALA A 44 -7.42 14.81 -2.36
CA ALA A 44 -6.56 15.08 -3.52
C ALA A 44 -5.22 14.35 -3.41
N THR A 45 -4.65 14.29 -2.21
CA THR A 45 -3.39 13.56 -1.94
C THR A 45 -3.55 12.07 -2.18
N LEU A 46 -4.65 11.47 -1.71
CA LEU A 46 -4.97 10.06 -1.97
C LEU A 46 -5.18 9.78 -3.46
N ALA A 47 -5.92 10.64 -4.16
CA ALA A 47 -6.15 10.50 -5.60
C ALA A 47 -4.83 10.57 -6.40
N LYS A 48 -3.90 11.44 -5.99
CA LYS A 48 -2.57 11.52 -6.64
C LYS A 48 -1.72 10.28 -6.34
N LEU A 49 -1.78 9.75 -5.12
CA LEU A 49 -1.15 8.47 -4.75
C LEU A 49 -1.66 7.29 -5.59
N GLU A 50 -2.98 7.23 -5.83
CA GLU A 50 -3.57 6.21 -6.68
C GLU A 50 -3.17 6.37 -8.16
N GLN A 51 -3.14 7.59 -8.68
CA GLN A 51 -2.64 7.85 -10.04
C GLN A 51 -1.18 7.40 -10.22
N LEU A 52 -0.32 7.71 -9.25
CA LEU A 52 1.09 7.28 -9.27
C LEU A 52 1.19 5.75 -9.21
N ALA A 53 0.34 5.09 -8.42
CA ALA A 53 0.26 3.63 -8.38
C ALA A 53 -0.15 3.05 -9.75
N ASP A 54 -1.19 3.59 -10.37
CA ASP A 54 -1.63 3.13 -11.69
C ASP A 54 -0.60 3.41 -12.79
N ALA A 55 0.08 4.55 -12.74
CA ALA A 55 1.19 4.87 -13.63
C ALA A 55 2.34 3.86 -13.48
N MET A 56 2.77 3.58 -12.24
CA MET A 56 3.80 2.59 -11.93
C MET A 56 3.41 1.19 -12.43
N CYS A 57 2.15 0.80 -12.27
CA CYS A 57 1.65 -0.51 -12.73
C CYS A 57 1.53 -0.63 -14.24
N ARG A 58 1.41 0.49 -14.97
CA ARG A 58 1.44 0.51 -16.43
C ARG A 58 2.86 0.45 -17.01
N CYS A 59 3.88 0.67 -16.19
CA CYS A 59 5.27 0.60 -16.64
C CYS A 59 5.71 -0.81 -17.00
N GLN A 60 6.29 -0.94 -18.20
CA GLN A 60 6.79 -2.20 -18.75
C GLN A 60 8.32 -2.32 -18.61
N ASP A 61 8.98 -1.23 -18.26
CA ASP A 61 10.43 -1.11 -18.18
C ASP A 61 10.84 -0.17 -17.04
N ARG A 62 12.15 -0.20 -16.74
CA ARG A 62 12.75 0.58 -15.67
C ARG A 62 12.68 2.08 -15.91
N ASN A 63 12.84 2.54 -17.15
CA ASN A 63 12.83 3.96 -17.49
C ASN A 63 11.44 4.60 -17.30
N CYS A 64 10.36 3.87 -17.59
CA CYS A 64 9.02 4.31 -17.21
C CYS A 64 8.87 4.40 -15.70
N ALA A 65 9.32 3.37 -14.98
CA ALA A 65 9.19 3.33 -13.52
C ALA A 65 10.02 4.44 -12.84
N ASP A 66 11.22 4.71 -13.33
CA ASP A 66 12.09 5.80 -12.87
C ASP A 66 11.41 7.17 -13.07
N GLN A 67 10.78 7.42 -14.22
CA GLN A 67 10.00 8.65 -14.45
C GLN A 67 8.82 8.83 -13.49
N VAL A 68 8.13 7.73 -13.14
CA VAL A 68 7.04 7.78 -12.14
C VAL A 68 7.58 8.05 -10.74
N MET A 69 8.76 7.51 -10.39
CA MET A 69 9.43 7.80 -9.12
C MET A 69 9.90 9.25 -9.04
N ASP A 70 10.39 9.81 -10.14
CA ASP A 70 10.75 11.23 -10.23
C ASP A 70 9.52 12.12 -10.05
N GLU A 71 8.39 11.77 -10.69
CA GLU A 71 7.13 12.49 -10.49
C GLU A 71 6.67 12.44 -9.03
N MET A 72 6.75 11.27 -8.39
CA MET A 72 6.40 11.09 -6.99
C MET A 72 7.29 11.93 -6.06
N THR A 73 8.60 11.98 -6.35
CA THR A 73 9.57 12.76 -5.57
C THR A 73 9.30 14.24 -5.70
N ARG A 74 9.13 14.75 -6.92
CA ARG A 74 8.80 16.15 -7.17
C ARG A 74 7.50 16.55 -6.49
N TRP A 75 6.48 15.70 -6.58
CA TRP A 75 5.21 15.95 -5.92
C TRP A 75 5.34 15.99 -4.39
N ALA A 76 6.17 15.13 -3.79
CA ALA A 76 6.45 15.17 -2.35
C ALA A 76 7.18 16.46 -1.94
N GLU A 77 8.10 16.97 -2.77
CA GLU A 77 8.78 18.25 -2.55
C GLU A 77 7.82 19.44 -2.67
N GLU A 78 6.88 19.41 -3.63
CA GLU A 78 5.82 20.40 -3.78
C GLU A 78 4.93 20.45 -2.54
N LEU A 79 4.49 19.29 -2.03
CA LEU A 79 3.72 19.19 -0.78
C LEU A 79 4.50 19.73 0.42
N ALA A 80 5.78 19.38 0.55
CA ALA A 80 6.63 19.87 1.63
C ALA A 80 6.79 21.40 1.56
N SER A 81 6.96 21.94 0.36
CA SER A 81 7.10 23.38 0.12
C SER A 81 5.80 24.16 0.36
N ALA A 82 4.65 23.53 0.10
CA ALA A 82 3.32 24.09 0.35
C ALA A 82 2.88 24.02 1.82
N GLY A 83 3.66 23.35 2.68
CA GLY A 83 3.26 23.07 4.07
C GLY A 83 2.17 21.99 4.19
N GLU A 84 1.95 21.23 3.11
CA GLU A 84 0.95 20.16 3.00
C GLU A 84 1.57 18.77 3.26
N ALA A 85 2.65 18.71 4.04
CA ALA A 85 3.24 17.45 4.47
C ALA A 85 2.35 16.69 5.48
N GLU A 86 1.64 17.40 6.35
CA GLU A 86 0.69 16.86 7.34
C GLU A 86 -0.44 16.02 6.71
N PRO A 87 -1.14 16.49 5.65
CA PRO A 87 -2.14 15.67 4.96
C PRO A 87 -1.50 14.49 4.23
N MET A 88 -0.24 14.56 3.78
CA MET A 88 0.49 13.40 3.23
C MET A 88 0.77 12.35 4.31
N VAL A 89 1.22 12.73 5.50
CA VAL A 89 1.48 11.80 6.61
C VAL A 89 0.18 11.17 7.12
N THR A 90 -0.88 11.96 7.26
CA THR A 90 -2.18 11.48 7.70
C THR A 90 -2.82 10.57 6.65
N SER A 91 -2.75 10.94 5.37
CA SER A 91 -3.23 10.10 4.27
C SER A 91 -2.39 8.83 4.14
N ALA A 92 -1.06 8.88 4.24
CA ALA A 92 -0.16 7.73 4.23
C ALA A 92 -0.47 6.70 5.34
N GLN A 93 -1.03 7.15 6.47
CA GLN A 93 -1.47 6.26 7.54
C GLN A 93 -2.82 5.58 7.26
N SER A 94 -3.62 6.12 6.34
CA SER A 94 -4.89 5.51 5.93
C SER A 94 -4.67 4.14 5.26
N ALA A 95 -5.67 3.27 5.38
CA ALA A 95 -5.65 1.97 4.70
C ALA A 95 -5.52 2.12 3.17
N GLN A 96 -6.14 3.16 2.60
CA GLN A 96 -6.14 3.42 1.16
C GLN A 96 -4.74 3.82 0.65
N ALA A 97 -4.05 4.72 1.33
CA ALA A 97 -2.67 5.06 0.94
C ALA A 97 -1.70 3.89 1.12
N LYS A 98 -1.86 3.10 2.21
CA LYS A 98 -1.06 1.87 2.39
C LYS A 98 -1.29 0.87 1.25
N ALA A 99 -2.53 0.74 0.79
CA ALA A 99 -2.86 -0.09 -0.37
C ALA A 99 -2.23 0.47 -1.66
N ALA A 100 -2.31 1.78 -1.91
CA ALA A 100 -1.68 2.42 -3.06
C ALA A 100 -0.14 2.27 -3.03
N ALA A 101 0.51 2.52 -1.90
CA ALA A 101 1.95 2.35 -1.71
C ALA A 101 2.39 0.88 -1.89
N SER A 102 1.58 -0.07 -1.41
CA SER A 102 1.82 -1.50 -1.62
C SER A 102 1.72 -1.87 -3.12
N ARG A 103 0.74 -1.31 -3.84
CA ARG A 103 0.60 -1.50 -5.30
C ARG A 103 1.80 -0.94 -6.05
N ILE A 104 2.23 0.28 -5.72
CA ILE A 104 3.46 0.89 -6.27
C ILE A 104 4.64 -0.07 -6.09
N SER A 105 4.86 -0.57 -4.87
CA SER A 105 5.99 -1.46 -4.55
C SER A 105 5.93 -2.79 -5.33
N GLN A 106 4.74 -3.39 -5.45
CA GLN A 106 4.53 -4.63 -6.20
C GLN A 106 4.79 -4.43 -7.69
N CYS A 107 4.26 -3.35 -8.26
CA CYS A 107 4.38 -3.02 -9.68
C CYS A 107 5.79 -2.60 -10.07
N MET A 108 6.44 -1.78 -9.24
CA MET A 108 7.85 -1.43 -9.36
C MET A 108 8.71 -2.71 -9.36
N SER A 109 8.49 -3.63 -8.43
CA SER A 109 9.21 -4.91 -8.42
C SER A 109 9.02 -5.71 -9.72
N GLY A 110 7.87 -5.57 -10.40
CA GLY A 110 7.64 -6.13 -11.73
C GLY A 110 8.45 -5.43 -12.83
N ALA A 111 8.37 -4.09 -12.87
CA ALA A 111 9.09 -3.27 -13.85
C ALA A 111 10.62 -3.41 -13.76
N TYR A 112 11.15 -3.52 -12.53
CA TYR A 112 12.60 -3.66 -12.28
C TYR A 112 13.12 -5.09 -12.47
N ARG A 113 12.25 -6.10 -12.40
CA ARG A 113 12.61 -7.49 -12.72
C ARG A 113 12.60 -7.76 -14.23
N ARG A 114 11.85 -6.98 -15.02
CA ARG A 114 11.94 -7.05 -16.48
C ARG A 114 13.29 -6.47 -16.90
N ARG A 115 14.15 -7.31 -17.51
CA ARG A 115 15.39 -6.82 -18.10
C ARG A 115 15.02 -5.81 -19.20
N PRO A 116 15.63 -4.62 -19.25
CA PRO A 116 15.51 -3.76 -20.42
C PRO A 116 16.06 -4.55 -21.61
N GLY A 117 15.17 -4.97 -22.51
CA GLY A 117 15.50 -5.79 -23.69
C GLY A 117 14.82 -7.16 -23.81
N SER A 118 14.01 -7.61 -22.85
CA SER A 118 13.21 -8.84 -23.03
C SER A 118 11.90 -8.54 -23.78
N ILE A 119 12.02 -8.24 -25.08
CA ILE A 119 10.93 -8.43 -26.05
C ILE A 119 10.60 -9.94 -26.03
N ALA A 120 9.39 -10.29 -25.64
CA ALA A 120 8.88 -11.65 -25.84
C ALA A 120 8.70 -11.88 -27.36
N PRO A 121 9.16 -13.02 -27.93
CA PRO A 121 8.88 -13.34 -29.33
C PRO A 121 7.37 -13.59 -29.53
N PRO A 122 6.84 -13.37 -30.75
CA PRO A 122 5.41 -13.38 -31.07
C PRO A 122 4.73 -14.73 -30.81
#